data_AF-A0A5B7EG69-F1
#
_entry.id   AF-A0A5B7EG69-F1
#
_cell.length_a   1.000
_cell.length_b   1.000
_cell.length_c   1.000
_cell.angle_alpha   90.00
_cell.angle_beta   90.00
_cell.angle_gamma   90.00
#
_symmetry.space_group_name_H-M   'P 1'
#
loop_
_entity.id
_entity.type
_entity.pdbx_description
1 polymer ?
#
loop_
_entity_poly.entity_id
_entity_poly.type
_entity_poly.pdbx_seq_one_letter_code
_entity_poly.pdbx_strand_id
1 'polypeptide(L)'
;MATLLSDEVFHDVAYKAKNRSHLLAGIDEFLDAVTVLPPGEWDPAIRIEPPAAIPSQDTRKKKQPVEVIDEEEEEVKLREEAGLTRSGKLFGGLINDIKRKSPWYLSDYKDGISIQSIASIIFIYFACLTPIITFGGLLGEATENRIAALESLVAGLICGVTYGFFSGQPLTILGSTGPVLVFETILYDFCSQEKRTWGRLISYKPFPEFTTVAPVLRNASSVKEAAANASSLQIRQVISDFAVIIAILVMSGIDFAIGIHTPKLEVPSELKPTWSGRGWLIPPFDGNPWWTSIVALVPALLACILLFMDQQITAVIVNRKEHKLKKGGGYHLDLFILALLTTLNSIFGLPWFVAATVLSINHVNSLKLESECAAPGEKPQFLGVRENRLTHIIIFGLIGLSVIMTPILRKIPMPVLFGVFLYMGIAALKGIQLFDRILIMFMPIKYQPDYSFLRQGTRLY
;
A
#
# COMPACT_ATOMS: atom_id res chain seq x y z
N MET A 1 -4.16 49.55 -1.00
CA MET A 1 -4.43 49.33 0.43
C MET A 1 -5.60 50.17 0.94
N ALA A 2 -5.62 51.49 0.76
CA ALA A 2 -6.75 52.32 1.20
C ALA A 2 -8.11 51.84 0.63
N THR A 3 -8.13 51.45 -0.65
CA THR A 3 -9.30 50.91 -1.35
C THR A 3 -9.76 49.53 -0.84
N LEU A 4 -8.83 48.70 -0.37
CA LEU A 4 -9.12 47.41 0.24
C LEU A 4 -9.75 47.61 1.64
N LEU A 5 -9.23 48.57 2.40
CA LEU A 5 -9.70 48.85 3.77
C LEU A 5 -11.04 49.59 3.81
N SER A 6 -11.39 50.33 2.74
CA SER A 6 -12.69 50.98 2.59
C SER A 6 -13.81 50.04 2.16
N ASP A 7 -13.48 48.79 1.86
CA ASP A 7 -14.41 47.84 1.30
C ASP A 7 -15.21 47.11 2.41
N GLU A 8 -16.54 47.21 2.36
CA GLU A 8 -17.42 46.70 3.42
C GLU A 8 -17.34 45.18 3.60
N VAL A 9 -17.21 44.42 2.51
CA VAL A 9 -17.17 42.95 2.61
C VAL A 9 -15.80 42.47 3.09
N PHE A 10 -14.71 43.11 2.65
CA PHE A 10 -13.38 42.82 3.20
C PHE A 10 -13.32 43.18 4.68
N HIS A 11 -13.97 44.27 5.11
CA HIS A 11 -14.08 44.65 6.51
C HIS A 11 -14.76 43.57 7.35
N ASP A 12 -15.91 43.05 6.88
CA ASP A 12 -16.64 41.97 7.55
C ASP A 12 -15.83 40.67 7.63
N VAL A 13 -15.11 40.31 6.55
CA VAL A 13 -14.23 39.14 6.51
C VAL A 13 -13.04 39.32 7.46
N ALA A 14 -12.43 40.51 7.48
CA ALA A 14 -11.30 40.83 8.34
C ALA A 14 -11.68 40.81 9.83
N TYR A 15 -12.86 41.32 10.19
CA TYR A 15 -13.36 41.27 11.57
C TYR A 15 -13.65 39.85 12.07
N LYS A 16 -14.04 38.94 11.17
CA LYS A 16 -14.36 37.54 11.48
C LYS A 16 -13.16 36.60 11.25
N ALA A 17 -12.03 37.12 10.76
CA ALA A 17 -10.85 36.31 10.47
C ALA A 17 -10.18 35.84 11.76
N LYS A 18 -10.02 34.52 11.89
CA LYS A 18 -9.25 33.89 12.99
C LYS A 18 -7.80 33.60 12.57
N ASN A 19 -7.58 33.33 11.28
CA ASN A 19 -6.31 32.89 10.71
C ASN A 19 -5.86 33.79 9.55
N ARG A 20 -4.55 33.83 9.28
CA ARG A 20 -3.95 34.60 8.16
C ARG A 20 -4.52 34.22 6.80
N SER A 21 -4.90 32.96 6.61
CA SER A 21 -5.50 32.42 5.39
C SER A 21 -6.86 33.06 5.07
N HIS A 22 -7.65 33.42 6.07
CA HIS A 22 -8.95 34.08 5.87
C HIS A 22 -8.77 35.50 5.31
N LEU A 23 -7.76 36.21 5.81
CA LEU A 23 -7.38 37.52 5.29
C LEU A 23 -6.87 37.43 3.85
N LEU A 24 -6.08 36.40 3.52
CA LEU A 24 -5.59 36.18 2.16
C LEU A 24 -6.74 35.88 1.18
N ALA A 25 -7.68 35.01 1.55
CA ALA A 25 -8.87 34.74 0.74
C ALA A 25 -9.73 36.00 0.51
N GLY A 26 -9.88 36.84 1.53
CA GLY A 26 -10.58 38.13 1.40
C GLY A 26 -9.85 39.13 0.49
N ILE A 27 -8.50 39.12 0.49
CA ILE A 27 -7.70 39.94 -0.43
C ILE A 27 -7.82 39.42 -1.86
N ASP A 28 -7.74 38.10 -2.09
CA ASP A 28 -7.84 37.50 -3.42
C ASP A 28 -9.24 37.75 -4.02
N GLU A 29 -10.32 37.59 -3.25
CA GLU A 29 -11.68 37.92 -3.70
C GLU A 29 -11.83 39.40 -4.09
N PHE A 30 -11.17 40.30 -3.35
CA PHE A 30 -11.14 41.71 -3.70
C PHE A 30 -10.37 41.96 -5.01
N LEU A 31 -9.21 41.31 -5.18
CA LEU A 31 -8.37 41.48 -6.36
C LEU A 31 -9.03 40.94 -7.64
N ASP A 32 -9.80 39.85 -7.57
CA ASP A 32 -10.54 39.29 -8.71
C ASP A 32 -11.58 40.26 -9.30
N ALA A 33 -12.09 41.19 -8.48
CA ALA A 33 -13.14 42.14 -8.88
C ALA A 33 -12.61 43.55 -9.18
N VAL A 34 -11.41 43.89 -8.71
CA VAL A 34 -10.80 45.20 -8.98
C VAL A 34 -10.06 45.18 -10.31
N THR A 35 -10.45 46.10 -11.19
CA THR A 35 -9.65 46.42 -12.37
C THR A 35 -8.41 47.20 -11.95
N VAL A 36 -7.29 46.50 -11.83
CA VAL A 36 -5.98 47.11 -11.54
C VAL A 36 -5.33 47.53 -12.86
N LEU A 37 -5.00 48.81 -12.98
CA LEU A 37 -4.19 49.31 -14.09
C LEU A 37 -2.70 49.13 -13.76
N PRO A 38 -1.91 48.51 -14.65
CA PRO A 38 -0.48 48.32 -14.42
C PRO A 38 0.26 49.66 -14.46
N PRO A 39 1.18 49.93 -13.50
CA PRO A 39 1.99 51.13 -13.52
C PRO A 39 3.01 51.08 -14.66
N GLY A 40 2.96 52.07 -15.57
CA GLY A 40 3.97 52.26 -16.63
C GLY A 40 3.55 51.89 -18.06
N GLU A 41 2.44 51.19 -18.25
CA GLU A 41 1.91 50.81 -19.58
C GLU A 41 0.60 51.53 -19.94
N TRP A 42 0.20 52.52 -19.14
CA TRP A 42 -1.04 53.26 -19.33
C TRP A 42 -0.83 54.55 -20.12
N ASP A 43 -1.57 54.72 -21.22
CA ASP A 43 -1.61 55.97 -22.00
C ASP A 43 -2.53 57.00 -21.32
N PRO A 44 -2.00 58.15 -20.84
CA PRO A 44 -2.79 59.19 -20.18
C PRO A 44 -3.89 59.82 -21.05
N ALA A 45 -3.82 59.67 -22.39
CA ALA A 45 -4.80 60.23 -23.32
C ALA A 45 -6.10 59.41 -23.43
N ILE A 46 -6.10 58.16 -22.96
CA ILE A 46 -7.28 57.28 -23.01
C ILE A 46 -8.20 57.60 -21.83
N ARG A 47 -9.36 58.20 -22.10
CA ARG A 47 -10.37 58.49 -21.09
C ARG A 47 -11.23 57.24 -20.84
N ILE A 48 -11.14 56.67 -19.64
CA ILE A 48 -12.07 55.61 -19.19
C ILE A 48 -13.40 56.26 -18.83
N GLU A 49 -14.46 55.93 -19.57
CA GLU A 49 -15.80 56.36 -19.21
C GLU A 49 -16.27 55.61 -17.96
N PRO A 50 -16.93 56.29 -17.01
CA PRO A 50 -17.47 55.63 -15.84
C PRO A 50 -18.50 54.57 -16.30
N PRO A 51 -18.50 53.37 -15.67
CA PRO A 51 -19.45 52.33 -16.02
C PRO A 51 -20.89 52.85 -15.85
N ALA A 52 -21.75 52.56 -16.83
CA ALA A 52 -23.12 53.06 -16.89
C ALA A 52 -24.02 52.58 -15.73
N ALA A 53 -23.61 51.53 -15.02
CA ALA A 53 -24.24 51.05 -13.80
C ALA A 53 -23.17 50.60 -12.80
N ILE A 54 -23.41 50.85 -11.52
CA ILE A 54 -22.57 50.34 -10.44
C ILE A 54 -22.78 48.82 -10.38
N PRO A 55 -21.72 47.98 -10.49
CA PRO A 55 -21.85 46.54 -10.35
C PRO A 55 -22.45 46.19 -8.98
N SER A 56 -23.44 45.29 -8.95
CA SER A 56 -24.10 44.91 -7.70
C SER A 56 -23.15 44.10 -6.81
N GLN A 57 -23.05 44.48 -5.52
CA GLN A 57 -22.27 43.75 -4.52
C GLN A 57 -23.02 42.55 -3.92
N ASP A 58 -24.28 42.29 -4.31
CA ASP A 58 -25.10 41.22 -3.74
C ASP A 58 -24.54 39.82 -4.00
N THR A 59 -23.85 39.63 -5.13
CA THR A 59 -23.11 38.40 -5.44
C THR A 59 -21.99 38.13 -4.44
N ARG A 60 -21.44 39.20 -3.83
CA ARG A 60 -20.36 39.17 -2.85
C ARG A 60 -20.83 38.82 -1.45
N LYS A 61 -22.00 39.34 -1.06
CA LYS A 61 -22.67 38.94 0.20
C LYS A 61 -23.18 37.50 0.18
N LYS A 62 -23.44 36.95 -1.02
CA LYS A 62 -23.95 35.59 -1.22
C LYS A 62 -22.88 34.52 -1.41
N LYS A 63 -21.64 34.88 -1.78
CA LYS A 63 -20.53 33.92 -1.74
C LYS A 63 -20.31 33.55 -0.29
N GLN A 64 -20.76 32.35 0.08
CA GLN A 64 -20.43 31.76 1.36
C GLN A 64 -18.90 31.82 1.51
N PRO A 65 -18.38 32.14 2.71
CA PRO A 65 -16.95 32.05 2.94
C PRO A 65 -16.52 30.66 2.49
N VAL A 66 -15.48 30.57 1.67
CA VAL A 66 -14.78 29.30 1.47
C VAL A 66 -14.40 28.87 2.89
N GLU A 67 -15.07 27.85 3.43
CA GLU A 67 -14.69 27.27 4.71
C GLU A 67 -13.27 26.78 4.53
N VAL A 68 -12.31 27.59 5.00
CA VAL A 68 -10.93 27.15 5.13
C VAL A 68 -10.98 26.17 6.29
N ILE A 69 -11.10 24.89 5.93
CA ILE A 69 -11.14 23.79 6.87
C ILE A 69 -9.85 23.86 7.68
N ASP A 70 -9.96 24.02 8.99
CA ASP A 70 -8.82 23.96 9.88
C ASP A 70 -8.28 22.52 9.83
N GLU A 71 -7.04 22.34 9.37
CA GLU A 71 -6.45 21.01 9.13
C GLU A 71 -6.48 20.17 10.41
N GLU A 72 -6.30 20.81 11.58
CA GLU A 72 -6.38 20.16 12.89
C GLU A 72 -7.82 19.72 13.23
N GLU A 73 -8.83 20.57 12.98
CA GLU A 73 -10.24 20.19 13.21
C GLU A 73 -10.70 19.10 12.25
N GLU A 74 -10.23 19.12 10.99
CA GLU A 74 -10.52 18.05 10.04
C GLU A 74 -9.87 16.73 10.47
N GLU A 75 -8.64 16.78 10.99
CA GLU A 75 -7.95 15.61 11.51
C GLU A 75 -8.65 15.04 12.75
N VAL A 76 -9.15 15.90 13.64
CA VAL A 76 -9.93 15.47 14.80
C VAL A 76 -11.26 14.85 14.37
N LYS A 77 -12.00 15.49 13.45
CA LYS A 77 -13.22 14.92 12.86
C LYS A 77 -12.95 13.59 12.17
N LEU A 78 -11.84 13.48 11.45
CA LEU A 78 -11.37 12.24 10.82
C LEU A 78 -11.13 11.13 11.85
N ARG A 79 -10.49 11.45 12.98
CA ARG A 79 -10.24 10.49 14.08
C ARG A 79 -11.55 10.07 14.74
N GLU A 80 -12.51 10.98 14.88
CA GLU A 80 -13.86 10.71 15.39
C GLU A 80 -14.67 9.82 14.44
N GLU A 81 -14.71 10.15 13.15
CA GLU A 81 -15.36 9.36 12.09
C GLU A 81 -14.73 7.97 11.95
N ALA A 82 -13.41 7.87 12.15
CA ALA A 82 -12.69 6.61 12.20
C ALA A 82 -12.96 5.81 13.48
N GLY A 83 -13.54 6.43 14.52
CA GLY A 83 -13.80 5.80 15.82
C GLY A 83 -12.53 5.51 16.61
N LEU A 84 -11.46 6.27 16.35
CA LEU A 84 -10.17 6.22 17.05
C LEU A 84 -10.17 7.10 18.32
N THR A 85 -11.33 7.62 18.72
CA THR A 85 -11.50 8.30 20.00
C THR A 85 -11.53 7.31 21.16
N ARG A 86 -10.96 7.70 22.30
CA ARG A 86 -10.94 6.85 23.49
C ARG A 86 -12.38 6.59 23.96
N SER A 87 -12.80 5.33 23.92
CA SER A 87 -14.16 4.95 24.32
C SER A 87 -14.39 4.89 25.85
N GLY A 88 -13.33 4.92 26.67
CA GLY A 88 -13.41 4.82 28.13
C GLY A 88 -13.82 3.46 28.70
N LYS A 89 -13.97 2.42 27.87
CA LYS A 89 -14.34 1.03 28.27
C LYS A 89 -13.30 0.04 27.73
N LEU A 90 -13.02 -1.02 28.49
CA LEU A 90 -12.19 -2.14 28.01
C LEU A 90 -12.83 -2.73 26.73
N PHE A 91 -12.02 -2.90 25.68
CA PHE A 91 -12.45 -3.34 24.34
C PHE A 91 -13.53 -2.47 23.65
N GLY A 92 -13.82 -1.27 24.15
CA GLY A 92 -14.91 -0.48 23.56
C GLY A 92 -14.64 -0.03 22.12
N GLY A 93 -13.38 0.23 21.74
CA GLY A 93 -12.99 0.47 20.33
C GLY A 93 -13.26 -0.74 19.43
N LEU A 94 -12.94 -1.95 19.88
CA LEU A 94 -13.21 -3.19 19.15
C LEU A 94 -14.72 -3.41 18.97
N ILE A 95 -15.50 -3.21 20.04
CA ILE A 95 -16.97 -3.35 19.99
C ILE A 95 -17.59 -2.31 19.03
N ASN A 96 -17.07 -1.08 19.02
CA ASN A 96 -17.52 -0.03 18.11
C ASN A 96 -17.23 -0.39 16.65
N ASP A 97 -16.06 -0.95 16.35
CA ASP A 97 -15.71 -1.41 15.00
C ASP A 97 -16.62 -2.55 14.54
N ILE A 98 -16.89 -3.53 15.41
CA ILE A 98 -17.83 -4.63 15.13
C ILE A 98 -19.23 -4.07 14.86
N LYS A 99 -19.73 -3.18 15.71
CA LYS A 99 -21.08 -2.58 15.57
C LYS A 99 -21.22 -1.77 14.28
N ARG A 100 -20.15 -1.12 13.82
CA ARG A 100 -20.12 -0.34 12.57
C ARG A 100 -20.10 -1.24 11.34
N LYS A 101 -19.41 -2.37 11.41
CA LYS A 101 -19.20 -3.29 10.28
C LYS A 101 -20.27 -4.38 10.16
N SER A 102 -20.90 -4.78 11.26
CA SER A 102 -21.92 -5.84 11.26
C SER A 102 -23.08 -5.65 10.27
N PRO A 103 -23.66 -4.44 10.04
CA PRO A 103 -24.74 -4.30 9.07
C PRO A 103 -24.29 -4.49 7.62
N TRP A 104 -23.01 -4.25 7.32
CA TRP A 104 -22.45 -4.35 5.97
C TRP A 104 -21.99 -5.77 5.61
N TYR A 105 -21.84 -6.67 6.59
CA TYR A 105 -21.26 -7.99 6.40
C TYR A 105 -21.93 -8.81 5.30
N LEU A 106 -23.26 -8.85 5.26
CA LEU A 106 -24.01 -9.57 4.22
C LEU A 106 -23.97 -8.85 2.86
N SER A 107 -23.93 -7.51 2.88
CA SER A 107 -23.83 -6.72 1.64
C SER A 107 -22.50 -6.95 0.93
N ASP A 108 -21.41 -7.23 1.67
CA ASP A 108 -20.08 -7.46 1.11
C ASP A 108 -20.04 -8.67 0.16
N TYR A 109 -20.84 -9.70 0.41
CA TYR A 109 -20.93 -10.88 -0.47
C TYR A 109 -21.75 -10.59 -1.71
N LYS A 110 -22.84 -9.83 -1.57
CA LYS A 110 -23.67 -9.41 -2.71
C LYS A 110 -22.89 -8.48 -3.64
N ASP A 111 -22.14 -7.53 -3.07
CA ASP A 111 -21.33 -6.59 -3.82
C ASP A 111 -20.14 -7.27 -4.52
N GLY A 112 -19.63 -8.39 -3.97
CA GLY A 112 -18.55 -9.18 -4.55
C GLY A 112 -18.92 -9.98 -5.80
N ILE A 113 -20.21 -10.15 -6.12
CA ILE A 113 -20.66 -10.88 -7.31
C ILE A 113 -20.73 -9.88 -8.48
N SER A 114 -19.58 -9.61 -9.08
CA SER A 114 -19.47 -8.81 -10.30
C SER A 114 -18.35 -9.30 -11.21
N ILE A 115 -18.46 -9.04 -12.51
CA ILE A 115 -17.43 -9.41 -13.50
C ILE A 115 -16.09 -8.75 -13.15
N GLN A 116 -16.12 -7.50 -12.69
CA GLN A 116 -14.94 -6.80 -12.20
C GLN A 116 -14.29 -7.50 -11.00
N SER A 117 -15.09 -8.04 -10.08
CA SER A 117 -14.55 -8.78 -8.92
C SER A 117 -13.85 -10.08 -9.36
N ILE A 118 -14.35 -10.77 -10.39
CA ILE A 118 -13.69 -11.94 -10.98
C ILE A 118 -12.35 -11.54 -11.62
N ALA A 119 -12.32 -10.45 -12.40
CA ALA A 119 -11.08 -9.95 -12.98
C ALA A 119 -10.05 -9.56 -11.90
N SER A 120 -10.52 -8.89 -10.83
CA SER A 120 -9.71 -8.54 -9.67
C SER A 120 -9.16 -9.78 -8.94
N ILE A 121 -9.97 -10.85 -8.78
CA ILE A 121 -9.52 -12.11 -8.17
C ILE A 121 -8.33 -12.67 -8.95
N ILE A 122 -8.45 -12.78 -10.27
CA ILE A 122 -7.39 -13.35 -11.12
C ILE A 122 -6.14 -12.48 -11.05
N PHE A 123 -6.29 -11.17 -11.22
CA PHE A 123 -5.17 -10.23 -11.18
C PHE A 123 -4.43 -10.27 -9.83
N ILE A 124 -5.16 -10.16 -8.72
CA ILE A 124 -4.55 -10.10 -7.39
C ILE A 124 -4.05 -11.46 -6.92
N TYR A 125 -4.68 -12.57 -7.30
CA TYR A 125 -4.15 -13.93 -7.07
C TYR A 125 -2.70 -14.03 -7.56
N PHE A 126 -2.50 -13.64 -8.82
CA PHE A 126 -1.21 -13.67 -9.48
C PHE A 126 -0.21 -12.66 -8.87
N ALA A 127 -0.69 -11.47 -8.51
CA ALA A 127 0.11 -10.46 -7.81
C ALA A 127 0.53 -10.91 -6.40
N CYS A 128 -0.26 -11.72 -5.70
CA CYS A 128 0.04 -12.22 -4.35
C CYS A 128 0.88 -13.50 -4.36
N LEU A 129 0.64 -14.39 -5.32
CA LEU A 129 1.36 -15.65 -5.45
C LEU A 129 2.87 -15.43 -5.61
N THR A 130 3.25 -14.41 -6.40
CA THR A 130 4.64 -14.14 -6.73
C THR A 130 5.49 -13.71 -5.51
N PRO A 131 5.10 -12.69 -4.72
CA PRO A 131 5.77 -12.37 -3.45
C PRO A 131 5.78 -13.54 -2.47
N ILE A 132 4.69 -14.31 -2.35
CA ILE A 132 4.64 -15.43 -1.40
C ILE A 132 5.69 -16.50 -1.75
N ILE A 133 5.82 -16.87 -3.03
CA ILE A 133 6.85 -17.81 -3.48
C ILE A 133 8.25 -17.20 -3.31
N THR A 134 8.41 -15.94 -3.68
CA THR A 134 9.71 -15.25 -3.62
C THR A 134 10.21 -15.14 -2.18
N PHE A 135 9.40 -14.60 -1.26
CA PHE A 135 9.74 -14.49 0.15
C PHE A 135 9.88 -15.86 0.81
N GLY A 136 9.03 -16.83 0.47
CA GLY A 136 9.15 -18.19 1.00
C GLY A 136 10.43 -18.91 0.53
N GLY A 137 10.88 -18.67 -0.69
CA GLY A 137 12.17 -19.18 -1.19
C GLY A 137 13.35 -18.51 -0.49
N LEU A 138 13.32 -17.18 -0.35
CA LEU A 138 14.34 -16.41 0.38
C LEU A 138 14.43 -16.83 1.85
N LEU A 139 13.29 -17.07 2.49
CA LEU A 139 13.22 -17.53 3.88
C LEU A 139 13.74 -18.96 4.02
N GLY A 140 13.49 -19.82 3.03
CA GLY A 140 14.07 -21.16 2.96
C GLY A 140 15.60 -21.11 2.94
N GLU A 141 16.17 -20.26 2.08
CA GLU A 141 17.62 -20.08 2.00
C GLU A 141 18.21 -19.47 3.29
N ALA A 142 17.54 -18.46 3.86
CA ALA A 142 17.98 -17.78 5.07
C ALA A 142 17.89 -18.66 6.33
N THR A 143 16.92 -19.57 6.40
CA THR A 143 16.65 -20.39 7.59
C THR A 143 17.16 -21.83 7.46
N GLU A 144 18.04 -22.13 6.50
CA GLU A 144 18.52 -23.49 6.22
C GLU A 144 17.36 -24.50 6.03
N ASN A 145 16.33 -24.11 5.27
CA ASN A 145 15.12 -24.86 4.97
C ASN A 145 14.28 -25.26 6.22
N ARG A 146 14.35 -24.47 7.29
CA ARG A 146 13.48 -24.64 8.47
C ARG A 146 12.07 -24.11 8.24
N ILE A 147 11.96 -23.02 7.48
CA ILE A 147 10.71 -22.43 7.00
C ILE A 147 10.92 -22.06 5.54
N ALA A 148 10.07 -22.56 4.64
CA ALA A 148 10.25 -22.38 3.19
C ALA A 148 8.96 -21.91 2.49
N ALA A 149 8.94 -22.07 1.17
CA ALA A 149 7.83 -21.66 0.31
C ALA A 149 6.52 -22.39 0.61
N LEU A 150 6.56 -23.66 1.05
CA LEU A 150 5.35 -24.40 1.37
C LEU A 150 4.64 -23.82 2.60
N GLU A 151 5.38 -23.59 3.69
CA GLU A 151 4.84 -22.97 4.91
C GLU A 151 4.29 -21.57 4.61
N SER A 152 4.93 -20.84 3.70
CA SER A 152 4.45 -19.53 3.26
C SER A 152 3.12 -19.61 2.50
N LEU A 153 2.91 -20.62 1.65
CA LEU A 153 1.63 -20.84 0.97
C LEU A 153 0.52 -21.25 1.95
N VAL A 154 0.83 -22.14 2.90
CA VAL A 154 -0.10 -22.57 3.95
C VAL A 154 -0.46 -21.41 4.87
N ALA A 155 0.53 -20.59 5.27
CA ALA A 155 0.31 -19.37 6.03
C ALA A 155 -0.60 -18.39 5.28
N GLY A 156 -0.38 -18.23 3.96
CA GLY A 156 -1.24 -17.41 3.11
C GLY A 156 -2.69 -17.89 3.10
N LEU A 157 -2.92 -19.19 2.93
CA LEU A 157 -4.27 -19.77 3.00
C LEU A 157 -4.94 -19.48 4.35
N ILE A 158 -4.28 -19.83 5.46
CA ILE A 158 -4.87 -19.71 6.80
C ILE A 158 -5.10 -18.24 7.16
N CYS A 159 -4.10 -17.39 7.00
CA CYS A 159 -4.15 -15.98 7.37
C CYS A 159 -5.13 -15.22 6.48
N GLY A 160 -5.02 -15.38 5.16
CA GLY A 160 -5.85 -14.64 4.24
C GLY A 160 -7.32 -15.03 4.29
N VAL A 161 -7.65 -16.33 4.36
CA VAL A 161 -9.05 -16.76 4.46
C VAL A 161 -9.66 -16.29 5.78
N THR A 162 -8.97 -16.50 6.91
CA THR A 162 -9.47 -16.10 8.23
C THR A 162 -9.60 -14.58 8.34
N TYR A 163 -8.61 -13.83 7.85
CA TYR A 163 -8.68 -12.38 7.81
C TYR A 163 -9.81 -11.89 6.91
N GLY A 164 -10.01 -12.49 5.72
CA GLY A 164 -11.12 -12.15 4.84
C GLY A 164 -12.51 -12.29 5.49
N PHE A 165 -12.70 -13.33 6.33
CA PHE A 165 -13.92 -13.51 7.09
C PHE A 165 -14.07 -12.52 8.24
N PHE A 166 -13.03 -12.30 9.05
CA PHE A 166 -13.20 -11.61 10.34
C PHE A 166 -12.66 -10.17 10.41
N SER A 167 -11.94 -9.70 9.39
CA SER A 167 -11.37 -8.35 9.35
C SER A 167 -12.42 -7.24 9.30
N GLY A 168 -12.06 -6.07 9.81
CA GLY A 168 -12.76 -4.81 9.59
C GLY A 168 -12.54 -4.26 8.18
N GLN A 169 -11.35 -4.43 7.61
CA GLN A 169 -11.01 -3.99 6.25
C GLN A 169 -10.56 -5.13 5.33
N PRO A 170 -11.49 -5.78 4.61
CA PRO A 170 -11.17 -6.93 3.75
C PRO A 170 -10.43 -6.55 2.45
N LEU A 171 -10.38 -5.26 2.09
CA LEU A 171 -9.58 -4.78 0.96
C LEU A 171 -8.08 -4.86 1.25
N THR A 172 -7.69 -4.88 2.51
CA THR A 172 -6.30 -5.05 2.93
C THR A 172 -5.86 -6.49 2.70
N ILE A 173 -4.79 -6.69 1.94
CA ILE A 173 -4.22 -7.99 1.61
C ILE A 173 -3.11 -8.31 2.62
N LEU A 174 -3.16 -9.50 3.22
CA LEU A 174 -2.10 -9.98 4.10
C LEU A 174 -1.00 -10.69 3.30
N GLY A 175 0.27 -10.43 3.62
CA GLY A 175 1.40 -11.09 2.97
C GLY A 175 2.64 -11.04 3.83
N SER A 176 3.63 -11.85 3.48
CA SER A 176 4.99 -11.67 4.02
C SER A 176 5.57 -10.36 3.48
N THR A 177 6.16 -9.56 4.36
CA THR A 177 6.79 -8.28 4.04
C THR A 177 8.30 -8.36 4.25
N GLY A 178 9.06 -7.52 3.54
CA GLY A 178 10.52 -7.46 3.68
C GLY A 178 10.99 -7.29 5.13
N PRO A 179 10.40 -6.38 5.93
CA PRO A 179 10.78 -6.23 7.34
C PRO A 179 10.56 -7.49 8.18
N VAL A 180 9.46 -8.22 7.97
CA VAL A 180 9.20 -9.50 8.66
C VAL A 180 10.21 -10.56 8.26
N LEU A 181 10.53 -10.67 6.97
CA LEU A 181 11.57 -11.60 6.47
C LEU A 181 12.92 -11.33 7.14
N VAL A 182 13.33 -10.05 7.21
CA VAL A 182 14.59 -9.65 7.86
C VAL A 182 14.56 -9.98 9.34
N PHE A 183 13.44 -9.71 10.02
CA PHE A 183 13.28 -10.04 11.44
C PHE A 183 13.38 -11.55 11.68
N GLU A 184 12.68 -12.38 10.91
CA GLU A 184 12.72 -13.84 11.02
C GLU A 184 14.14 -14.39 10.74
N THR A 185 14.85 -13.81 9.77
CA THR A 185 16.26 -14.17 9.48
C THR A 185 17.18 -13.83 10.64
N ILE A 186 17.08 -12.61 11.19
CA ILE A 186 17.90 -12.19 12.34
C ILE A 186 17.59 -13.06 13.57
N LEU A 187 16.32 -13.39 13.80
CA LEU A 187 15.91 -14.26 14.89
C LEU A 187 16.48 -15.68 14.72
N TYR A 188 16.45 -16.21 13.49
CA TYR A 188 17.08 -17.49 13.18
C TYR A 188 18.58 -17.47 13.45
N ASP A 189 19.28 -16.45 12.95
CA ASP A 189 20.72 -16.27 13.17
C ASP A 189 21.05 -16.14 14.65
N PHE A 190 20.25 -15.38 15.42
CA PHE A 190 20.42 -15.25 16.87
C PHE A 190 20.29 -16.60 17.58
N CYS A 191 19.22 -17.35 17.31
CA CYS A 191 18.97 -18.67 17.89
C CYS A 191 19.99 -19.73 17.44
N SER A 192 20.51 -19.62 16.21
CA SER A 192 21.52 -20.54 15.66
C SER A 192 22.92 -20.23 16.23
N GLN A 193 23.24 -18.95 16.42
CA GLN A 193 24.47 -18.50 17.07
C GLN A 193 24.49 -18.79 18.56
N GLU A 194 23.35 -18.82 19.25
CA GLU A 194 23.28 -19.21 20.67
C GLU A 194 23.68 -20.68 20.89
N LYS A 195 23.56 -21.54 19.86
CA LYS A 195 24.13 -22.91 19.84
C LYS A 195 25.63 -22.95 19.50
N ARG A 196 26.22 -21.85 19.05
CA ARG A 196 27.63 -21.69 18.67
C ARG A 196 28.22 -20.44 19.35
N THR A 197 28.32 -20.49 20.68
CA THR A 197 29.11 -19.63 21.58
C THR A 197 29.81 -18.41 20.94
N TRP A 198 29.32 -17.21 21.24
CA TRP A 198 30.05 -15.93 21.37
C TRP A 198 31.44 -15.82 20.69
N GLY A 199 31.49 -15.89 19.35
CA GLY A 199 32.77 -15.98 18.63
C GLY A 199 32.85 -15.30 17.25
N ARG A 200 31.87 -14.50 16.84
CA ARG A 200 32.01 -13.68 15.61
C ARG A 200 31.09 -12.47 15.59
N LEU A 201 31.33 -11.54 16.50
CA LEU A 201 30.91 -10.14 16.31
C LEU A 201 31.56 -9.64 15.00
N ILE A 202 30.70 -9.21 14.08
CA ILE A 202 31.03 -8.49 12.85
C ILE A 202 31.75 -9.36 11.80
N SER A 203 30.96 -10.11 11.04
CA SER A 203 31.33 -10.44 9.66
C SER A 203 30.10 -10.26 8.79
N TYR A 204 29.94 -9.04 8.25
CA TYR A 204 29.07 -8.78 7.11
C TYR A 204 29.43 -9.79 6.02
N LYS A 205 28.49 -10.68 5.66
CA LYS A 205 28.52 -11.35 4.36
C LYS A 205 27.83 -10.41 3.38
N PRO A 206 28.55 -9.74 2.46
CA PRO A 206 27.90 -9.08 1.34
C PRO A 206 27.21 -10.16 0.50
N PHE A 207 25.95 -9.94 0.15
CA PHE A 207 25.20 -10.69 -0.85
C PHE A 207 26.10 -10.90 -2.09
N PRO A 208 26.61 -12.12 -2.37
CA PRO A 208 27.24 -12.39 -3.64
C PRO A 208 26.13 -12.63 -4.67
N GLU A 209 26.41 -12.30 -5.93
CA GLU A 209 25.55 -12.52 -7.12
C GLU A 209 24.62 -11.38 -7.57
N PHE A 210 25.13 -10.14 -7.61
CA PHE A 210 24.47 -9.06 -8.36
C PHE A 210 24.55 -9.21 -9.90
N THR A 211 25.37 -10.14 -10.40
CA THR A 211 25.60 -10.36 -11.85
C THR A 211 24.52 -11.19 -12.54
N THR A 212 23.77 -12.02 -11.80
CA THR A 212 22.73 -12.91 -12.37
C THR A 212 21.32 -12.29 -12.37
N VAL A 213 21.16 -11.14 -11.70
CA VAL A 213 19.87 -10.47 -11.46
C VAL A 213 19.46 -9.55 -12.61
N ALA A 214 20.44 -8.94 -13.29
CA ALA A 214 20.24 -7.95 -14.35
C ALA A 214 19.39 -8.42 -15.55
N PRO A 215 19.47 -9.68 -16.03
CA PRO A 215 18.65 -10.15 -17.15
C PRO A 215 17.16 -10.22 -16.81
N VAL A 216 16.81 -10.60 -15.58
CA VAL A 216 15.41 -10.74 -15.13
C VAL A 216 14.74 -9.38 -14.99
N LEU A 217 15.47 -8.40 -14.42
CA LEU A 217 15.04 -7.02 -14.37
C LEU A 217 14.82 -6.45 -15.76
N ARG A 218 15.78 -6.66 -16.66
CA ARG A 218 15.70 -6.20 -18.06
C ARG A 218 14.48 -6.82 -18.75
N ASN A 219 14.21 -8.12 -18.57
CA ASN A 219 13.03 -8.73 -19.19
C ASN A 219 11.72 -8.26 -18.56
N ALA A 220 11.61 -8.10 -17.24
CA ALA A 220 10.40 -7.57 -16.60
C ALA A 220 10.13 -6.11 -17.00
N SER A 221 11.17 -5.27 -17.09
CA SER A 221 11.05 -3.89 -17.58
C SER A 221 10.76 -3.85 -19.08
N SER A 222 11.41 -4.68 -19.89
CA SER A 222 11.18 -4.76 -21.33
C SER A 222 9.79 -5.31 -21.68
N VAL A 223 9.21 -6.21 -20.88
CA VAL A 223 7.82 -6.63 -21.04
C VAL A 223 6.85 -5.48 -20.74
N LYS A 224 7.14 -4.66 -19.73
CA LYS A 224 6.37 -3.44 -19.45
C LYS A 224 6.54 -2.36 -20.52
N GLU A 225 7.72 -2.21 -21.11
CA GLU A 225 7.97 -1.28 -22.21
C GLU A 225 7.37 -1.78 -23.54
N ALA A 226 7.43 -3.08 -23.81
CA ALA A 226 6.75 -3.70 -24.95
C ALA A 226 5.23 -3.56 -24.82
N ALA A 227 4.68 -3.66 -23.61
CA ALA A 227 3.29 -3.32 -23.35
C ALA A 227 3.01 -1.85 -23.71
N ALA A 228 3.91 -0.91 -23.39
CA ALA A 228 3.76 0.50 -23.71
C ALA A 228 3.61 0.78 -25.22
N ASN A 229 4.19 -0.08 -26.07
CA ASN A 229 4.17 0.00 -27.53
C ASN A 229 3.05 -0.83 -28.20
N ALA A 230 2.20 -1.51 -27.42
CA ALA A 230 1.08 -2.28 -27.97
C ALA A 230 -0.03 -1.36 -28.50
N SER A 231 -0.64 -1.73 -29.63
CA SER A 231 -1.57 -0.90 -30.40
C SER A 231 -2.95 -0.68 -29.74
N SER A 232 -3.31 -1.46 -28.71
CA SER A 232 -4.54 -1.27 -27.94
C SER A 232 -4.26 -1.13 -26.43
N LEU A 233 -4.93 -0.15 -25.80
CA LEU A 233 -4.80 0.16 -24.37
C LEU A 233 -5.11 -1.05 -23.46
N GLN A 234 -6.07 -1.88 -23.87
CA GLN A 234 -6.48 -3.07 -23.12
C GLN A 234 -5.38 -4.14 -23.11
N ILE A 235 -4.75 -4.43 -24.25
CA ILE A 235 -3.67 -5.42 -24.34
C ILE A 235 -2.45 -4.95 -23.54
N ARG A 236 -2.12 -3.66 -23.63
CA ARG A 236 -1.05 -3.03 -22.85
C ARG A 236 -1.26 -3.18 -21.34
N GLN A 237 -2.49 -2.98 -20.87
CA GLN A 237 -2.80 -3.08 -19.46
C GLN A 237 -2.70 -4.53 -18.96
N VAL A 238 -3.28 -5.48 -19.71
CA VAL A 238 -3.15 -6.91 -19.41
C VAL A 238 -1.69 -7.36 -19.36
N ILE A 239 -0.86 -6.99 -20.35
CA ILE A 239 0.56 -7.36 -20.36
C ILE A 239 1.32 -6.72 -19.19
N SER A 240 1.06 -5.46 -18.88
CA SER A 240 1.66 -4.78 -17.73
C SER A 240 1.31 -5.45 -16.40
N ASP A 241 0.07 -5.91 -16.27
CA ASP A 241 -0.48 -6.53 -15.07
C ASP A 241 0.06 -7.95 -14.85
N PHE A 242 0.30 -8.71 -15.92
CA PHE A 242 0.88 -10.06 -15.86
C PHE A 242 2.40 -10.12 -16.08
N ALA A 243 3.07 -8.96 -16.23
CA ALA A 243 4.48 -8.87 -16.64
C ALA A 243 5.42 -9.72 -15.77
N VAL A 244 5.19 -9.76 -14.45
CA VAL A 244 6.05 -10.47 -13.50
C VAL A 244 5.96 -11.98 -13.69
N ILE A 245 4.75 -12.52 -13.86
CA ILE A 245 4.55 -13.96 -14.05
C ILE A 245 5.03 -14.40 -15.40
N ILE A 246 4.78 -13.60 -16.44
CA ILE A 246 5.33 -13.84 -17.78
C ILE A 246 6.86 -13.89 -17.68
N ALA A 247 7.50 -12.95 -16.96
CA ALA A 247 8.94 -12.97 -16.76
C ALA A 247 9.44 -14.23 -16.04
N ILE A 248 8.73 -14.70 -15.00
CA ILE A 248 9.05 -15.95 -14.31
C ILE A 248 8.96 -17.15 -15.26
N LEU A 249 7.87 -17.27 -16.01
CA LEU A 249 7.65 -18.38 -16.94
C LEU A 249 8.67 -18.40 -18.07
N VAL A 250 8.96 -17.25 -18.67
CA VAL A 250 9.93 -17.13 -19.77
C VAL A 250 11.33 -17.46 -19.26
N MET A 251 11.76 -16.87 -18.14
CA MET A 251 13.11 -17.11 -17.62
C MET A 251 13.30 -18.53 -17.10
N SER A 252 12.28 -19.11 -16.46
CA SER A 252 12.30 -20.52 -16.07
C SER A 252 12.29 -21.45 -17.27
N GLY A 253 11.59 -21.09 -18.35
CA GLY A 253 11.60 -21.81 -19.61
C GLY A 253 12.96 -21.78 -20.31
N ILE A 254 13.64 -20.63 -20.27
CA ILE A 254 15.02 -20.49 -20.77
C ILE A 254 15.99 -21.33 -19.95
N ASP A 255 15.90 -21.28 -18.61
CA ASP A 255 16.71 -22.13 -17.72
C ASP A 255 16.53 -23.62 -18.05
N PHE A 256 15.28 -24.04 -18.24
CA PHE A 256 14.94 -25.41 -18.63
C PHE A 256 15.50 -25.79 -20.01
N ALA A 257 15.45 -24.88 -20.98
CA ALA A 257 15.92 -25.13 -22.35
C ALA A 257 17.46 -25.19 -22.44
N ILE A 258 18.18 -24.37 -21.66
CA ILE A 258 19.65 -24.34 -21.68
C ILE A 258 20.24 -25.43 -20.77
N GLY A 259 19.49 -25.91 -19.77
CA GLY A 259 19.91 -27.03 -18.92
C GLY A 259 21.05 -26.69 -17.96
N ILE A 260 21.18 -25.42 -17.56
CA ILE A 260 22.21 -24.98 -16.61
C ILE A 260 21.87 -25.51 -15.20
N HIS A 261 22.88 -25.94 -14.45
CA HIS A 261 22.73 -26.23 -13.02
C HIS A 261 22.52 -24.94 -12.23
N THR A 262 21.27 -24.54 -12.09
CA THR A 262 20.85 -23.42 -11.23
C THR A 262 20.25 -23.93 -9.92
N PRO A 263 20.42 -23.19 -8.81
CA PRO A 263 19.72 -23.51 -7.56
C PRO A 263 18.22 -23.29 -7.76
N LYS A 264 17.43 -24.35 -7.55
CA LYS A 264 15.98 -24.36 -7.75
C LYS A 264 15.26 -24.38 -6.41
N LEU A 265 14.01 -23.92 -6.42
CA LEU A 265 13.18 -23.90 -5.23
C LEU A 265 12.99 -25.33 -4.67
N GLU A 266 13.43 -25.57 -3.44
CA GLU A 266 13.22 -26.84 -2.75
C GLU A 266 11.83 -26.87 -2.13
N VAL A 267 10.89 -27.55 -2.80
CA VAL A 267 9.53 -27.73 -2.26
C VAL A 267 9.23 -29.23 -2.16
N PRO A 268 8.79 -29.73 -1.00
CA PRO A 268 8.42 -31.13 -0.85
C PRO A 268 7.17 -31.44 -1.68
N SER A 269 7.12 -32.63 -2.29
CA SER A 269 5.98 -33.10 -3.09
C SER A 269 4.76 -33.46 -2.24
N GLU A 270 4.93 -33.57 -0.93
CA GLU A 270 3.88 -33.84 0.04
C GLU A 270 3.71 -32.64 0.97
N LEU A 271 2.48 -32.43 1.45
CA LEU A 271 2.14 -31.43 2.48
C LEU A 271 2.74 -31.81 3.84
N LYS A 272 4.06 -31.71 3.95
CA LYS A 272 4.82 -31.94 5.17
C LYS A 272 5.68 -30.72 5.46
N PRO A 273 5.95 -30.41 6.75
CA PRO A 273 6.92 -29.40 7.11
C PRO A 273 8.25 -29.66 6.38
N THR A 274 8.90 -28.59 5.92
CA THR A 274 10.13 -28.67 5.13
C THR A 274 11.26 -29.34 5.92
N TRP A 275 11.29 -29.15 7.24
CA TRP A 275 12.23 -29.85 8.12
C TRP A 275 11.65 -31.17 8.67
N SER A 276 12.32 -32.28 8.36
CA SER A 276 11.90 -33.65 8.74
C SER A 276 11.88 -33.93 10.24
N GLY A 277 12.55 -33.10 11.05
CA GLY A 277 12.61 -33.24 12.51
C GLY A 277 11.43 -32.61 13.28
N ARG A 278 10.43 -32.06 12.59
CA ARG A 278 9.35 -31.28 13.20
C ARG A 278 7.97 -31.63 12.63
N GLY A 279 6.96 -31.67 13.49
CA GLY A 279 5.55 -31.69 13.11
C GLY A 279 4.96 -30.28 12.90
N TRP A 280 3.73 -30.18 12.38
CA TRP A 280 3.06 -28.89 12.21
C TRP A 280 2.92 -28.11 13.52
N LEU A 281 2.56 -28.80 14.61
CA LEU A 281 2.48 -28.21 15.94
C LEU A 281 3.86 -28.18 16.62
N ILE A 282 4.32 -27.00 17.04
CA ILE A 282 5.55 -26.87 17.83
C ILE A 282 5.21 -27.11 19.31
N PRO A 283 5.82 -28.11 19.97
CA PRO A 283 5.65 -28.27 21.41
C PRO A 283 6.26 -27.08 22.15
N PRO A 284 5.57 -26.53 23.16
CA PRO A 284 6.12 -25.43 23.93
C PRO A 284 7.40 -25.92 24.63
N PHE A 285 8.47 -25.14 24.52
CA PHE A 285 9.77 -25.33 25.16
C PHE A 285 10.69 -26.44 24.63
N ASP A 286 10.28 -27.40 23.80
CA ASP A 286 11.11 -28.40 23.06
C ASP A 286 12.60 -28.60 23.49
N GLY A 287 12.87 -28.84 24.78
CA GLY A 287 14.24 -28.99 25.34
C GLY A 287 15.05 -27.71 25.59
N ASN A 288 14.49 -26.52 25.35
CA ASN A 288 15.07 -25.21 25.66
C ASN A 288 14.99 -24.87 27.16
N PRO A 289 16.00 -24.16 27.72
CA PRO A 289 15.96 -23.66 29.09
C PRO A 289 14.80 -22.68 29.33
N TRP A 290 14.24 -22.66 30.55
CA TRP A 290 13.12 -21.78 30.92
C TRP A 290 13.42 -20.27 30.75
N TRP A 291 14.69 -19.86 30.83
CA TRP A 291 15.09 -18.46 30.70
C TRP A 291 14.98 -17.93 29.26
N THR A 292 14.96 -18.81 28.25
CA THR A 292 14.85 -18.37 26.84
C THR A 292 13.50 -17.70 26.56
N SER A 293 12.44 -18.09 27.27
CA SER A 293 11.13 -17.44 27.16
C SER A 293 11.09 -16.02 27.74
N ILE A 294 11.95 -15.72 28.73
CA ILE A 294 12.09 -14.36 29.25
C ILE A 294 12.86 -13.50 28.24
N VAL A 295 13.94 -14.05 27.68
CA VAL A 295 14.74 -13.37 26.64
C VAL A 295 13.90 -13.11 25.40
N ALA A 296 13.03 -14.03 25.01
CA ALA A 296 12.11 -13.91 23.87
C ALA A 296 11.14 -12.73 23.98
N LEU A 297 10.93 -12.15 25.18
CA LEU A 297 10.11 -10.95 25.36
C LEU A 297 10.65 -9.75 24.57
N VAL A 298 11.98 -9.61 24.47
CA VAL A 298 12.62 -8.50 23.77
C VAL A 298 12.36 -8.53 22.25
N PRO A 299 12.68 -9.63 21.52
CA PRO A 299 12.34 -9.73 20.11
C PRO A 299 10.82 -9.75 19.88
N ALA A 300 10.02 -10.30 20.80
CA ALA A 300 8.56 -10.25 20.70
C ALA A 300 8.01 -8.82 20.78
N LEU A 301 8.60 -7.95 21.63
CA LEU A 301 8.23 -6.54 21.70
C LEU A 301 8.58 -5.80 20.40
N LEU A 302 9.76 -6.06 19.83
CA LEU A 302 10.15 -5.48 18.55
C LEU A 302 9.24 -5.96 17.41
N ALA A 303 8.92 -7.25 17.37
CA ALA A 303 7.94 -7.80 16.44
C ALA A 303 6.56 -7.15 16.61
N CYS A 304 6.10 -6.95 17.85
CA CYS A 304 4.82 -6.29 18.13
C CYS A 304 4.78 -4.87 17.54
N ILE A 305 5.85 -4.09 17.71
CA ILE A 305 5.95 -2.74 17.13
C ILE A 305 5.93 -2.83 15.61
N LEU A 306 6.71 -3.74 15.01
CA LEU A 306 6.77 -3.94 13.56
C LEU A 306 5.38 -4.25 12.99
N LEU A 307 4.70 -5.26 13.54
CA LEU A 307 3.38 -5.71 13.12
C LEU A 307 2.33 -4.60 13.28
N PHE A 308 2.40 -3.85 14.38
CA PHE A 308 1.52 -2.72 14.62
C PHE A 308 1.72 -1.62 13.58
N MET A 309 2.97 -1.24 13.30
CA MET A 309 3.28 -0.17 12.35
C MET A 309 2.84 -0.54 10.93
N ASP A 310 3.15 -1.75 10.46
CA ASP A 310 2.77 -2.21 9.11
C ASP A 310 1.24 -2.27 8.96
N GLN A 311 0.52 -2.76 9.98
CA GLN A 311 -0.93 -2.82 9.96
C GLN A 311 -1.58 -1.43 9.95
N GLN A 312 -1.13 -0.53 10.83
CA GLN A 312 -1.76 0.80 10.96
C GLN A 312 -1.46 1.68 9.75
N ILE A 313 -0.21 1.69 9.24
CA ILE A 313 0.14 2.44 8.04
C ILE A 313 -0.70 1.97 6.87
N THR A 314 -0.80 0.66 6.66
CA THR A 314 -1.56 0.10 5.54
C THR A 314 -3.06 0.38 5.70
N ALA A 315 -3.62 0.23 6.90
CA ALA A 315 -5.02 0.52 7.16
C ALA A 315 -5.37 2.00 6.89
N VAL A 316 -4.51 2.94 7.30
CA VAL A 316 -4.71 4.37 7.03
C VAL A 316 -4.63 4.67 5.54
N ILE A 317 -3.66 4.08 4.83
CA ILE A 317 -3.50 4.29 3.39
C ILE A 317 -4.71 3.77 2.60
N VAL A 318 -5.19 2.57 2.93
CA VAL A 318 -6.38 1.97 2.29
C VAL A 318 -7.65 2.78 2.59
N ASN A 319 -7.76 3.32 3.81
CA ASN A 319 -8.92 4.11 4.24
C ASN A 319 -8.82 5.61 3.94
N ARG A 320 -7.93 6.04 3.03
CA ARG A 320 -7.85 7.45 2.62
C ARG A 320 -9.19 7.93 2.01
N LYS A 321 -9.60 9.15 2.38
CA LYS A 321 -10.81 9.83 1.85
C LYS A 321 -10.86 9.86 0.31
N GLU A 322 -9.71 9.92 -0.34
CA GLU A 322 -9.57 9.87 -1.81
C GLU A 322 -10.19 8.62 -2.44
N HIS A 323 -10.28 7.51 -1.70
CA HIS A 323 -10.87 6.26 -2.18
C HIS A 323 -12.41 6.24 -2.07
N LYS A 324 -13.03 7.24 -1.43
CA LYS A 324 -14.50 7.37 -1.29
C LYS A 324 -15.18 6.07 -0.79
N LEU A 325 -14.56 5.41 0.20
CA LEU A 325 -15.10 4.20 0.82
C LEU A 325 -16.37 4.53 1.63
N LYS A 326 -17.37 3.64 1.58
CA LYS A 326 -18.69 3.86 2.21
C LYS A 326 -18.85 3.11 3.53
N LYS A 327 -18.15 1.99 3.71
CA LYS A 327 -18.36 1.06 4.84
C LYS A 327 -17.44 1.34 6.05
N GLY A 328 -16.68 2.43 6.03
CA GLY A 328 -15.75 2.85 7.11
C GLY A 328 -14.55 1.90 7.29
N GLY A 329 -13.60 2.23 8.17
CA GLY A 329 -12.46 1.35 8.54
C GLY A 329 -12.71 0.60 9.86
N GLY A 330 -12.00 -0.50 10.10
CA GLY A 330 -12.08 -1.26 11.37
C GLY A 330 -10.69 -1.53 11.97
N TYR A 331 -10.00 -0.47 12.39
CA TYR A 331 -8.60 -0.50 12.84
C TYR A 331 -8.35 -1.42 14.04
N HIS A 332 -9.25 -1.43 15.03
CA HIS A 332 -9.10 -2.27 16.22
C HIS A 332 -9.42 -3.73 15.92
N LEU A 333 -10.43 -3.96 15.09
CA LEU A 333 -10.81 -5.31 14.65
C LEU A 333 -9.71 -5.95 13.82
N ASP A 334 -9.12 -5.21 12.87
CA ASP A 334 -8.02 -5.70 12.04
C ASP A 334 -6.79 -6.09 12.89
N LEU A 335 -6.40 -5.24 13.85
CA LEU A 335 -5.28 -5.51 14.75
C LEU A 335 -5.54 -6.73 15.66
N PHE A 336 -6.77 -6.89 16.15
CA PHE A 336 -7.15 -8.02 16.99
C PHE A 336 -7.07 -9.36 16.23
N ILE A 337 -7.62 -9.39 15.02
CA ILE A 337 -7.57 -10.59 14.16
C ILE A 337 -6.13 -10.89 13.74
N LEU A 338 -5.34 -9.86 13.41
CA LEU A 338 -3.92 -10.03 13.11
C LEU A 338 -3.16 -10.66 14.29
N ALA A 339 -3.36 -10.18 15.51
CA ALA A 339 -2.71 -10.73 16.71
C ALA A 339 -3.08 -12.21 16.95
N LEU A 340 -4.35 -12.58 16.73
CA LEU A 340 -4.80 -13.97 16.79
C LEU A 340 -4.09 -14.82 15.73
N LEU A 341 -4.00 -14.34 14.50
CA LEU A 341 -3.34 -15.03 13.39
C LEU A 341 -1.84 -15.19 13.62
N THR A 342 -1.15 -14.15 14.09
CA THR A 342 0.27 -14.23 14.46
C THR A 342 0.50 -15.28 15.54
N THR A 343 -0.39 -15.36 16.53
CA THR A 343 -0.31 -16.39 17.59
C THR A 343 -0.51 -17.79 17.02
N LEU A 344 -1.52 -17.99 16.18
CA LEU A 344 -1.78 -19.27 15.51
C LEU A 344 -0.59 -19.69 14.63
N ASN A 345 -0.09 -18.78 13.79
CA ASN A 345 1.08 -19.05 12.96
C ASN A 345 2.32 -19.38 13.79
N SER A 346 2.53 -18.72 14.92
CA SER A 346 3.66 -19.04 15.82
C SER A 346 3.54 -20.45 16.42
N ILE A 347 2.34 -20.88 16.78
CA ILE A 347 2.07 -22.24 17.30
C ILE A 347 2.32 -23.30 16.21
N PHE A 348 1.90 -23.01 14.98
CA PHE A 348 2.13 -23.88 13.81
C PHE A 348 3.49 -23.63 13.14
N GLY A 349 4.34 -22.77 13.71
CA GLY A 349 5.60 -22.25 13.15
C GLY A 349 5.56 -21.99 11.66
N LEU A 350 4.52 -21.29 11.25
CA LEU A 350 4.32 -20.69 9.94
C LEU A 350 4.86 -19.25 9.97
N PRO A 351 5.33 -18.73 8.83
CA PRO A 351 5.78 -17.34 8.76
C PRO A 351 4.65 -16.36 9.08
N TRP A 352 5.00 -15.19 9.61
CA TRP A 352 4.00 -14.17 9.95
C TRP A 352 3.57 -13.38 8.72
N PHE A 353 2.26 -13.15 8.62
CA PHE A 353 1.64 -12.39 7.54
C PHE A 353 1.10 -11.08 8.10
N VAL A 354 1.33 -9.99 7.37
CA VAL A 354 0.98 -8.63 7.77
C VAL A 354 0.32 -7.90 6.61
N ALA A 355 -0.39 -6.80 6.87
CA ALA A 355 -0.95 -5.97 5.82
C ALA A 355 0.13 -5.46 4.85
N ALA A 356 0.09 -5.95 3.61
CA ALA A 356 1.00 -5.55 2.56
C ALA A 356 0.45 -4.31 1.84
N THR A 357 1.10 -3.16 2.00
CA THR A 357 0.60 -1.87 1.49
C THR A 357 0.42 -1.85 -0.03
N VAL A 358 1.43 -2.24 -0.80
CA VAL A 358 1.38 -2.21 -2.28
C VAL A 358 0.32 -3.17 -2.83
N LEU A 359 0.22 -4.38 -2.27
CA LEU A 359 -0.78 -5.36 -2.68
C LEU A 359 -2.20 -4.88 -2.34
N SER A 360 -2.38 -4.28 -1.16
CA SER A 360 -3.66 -3.70 -0.74
C SER A 360 -4.09 -2.54 -1.65
N ILE A 361 -3.16 -1.65 -2.02
CA ILE A 361 -3.45 -0.56 -2.96
C ILE A 361 -3.82 -1.11 -4.35
N ASN A 362 -3.11 -2.13 -4.83
CA ASN A 362 -3.44 -2.76 -6.12
C ASN A 362 -4.83 -3.41 -6.10
N HIS A 363 -5.21 -4.04 -4.99
CA HIS A 363 -6.53 -4.61 -4.79
C HIS A 363 -7.63 -3.53 -4.74
N VAL A 364 -7.38 -2.42 -4.06
CA VAL A 364 -8.28 -1.25 -4.08
C VAL A 364 -8.40 -0.69 -5.50
N ASN A 365 -7.29 -0.58 -6.23
CA ASN A 365 -7.25 -0.06 -7.59
C ASN A 365 -8.02 -0.93 -8.59
N SER A 366 -7.93 -2.26 -8.49
CA SER A 366 -8.67 -3.17 -9.37
C SER A 366 -10.19 -3.14 -9.14
N LEU A 367 -10.62 -2.68 -7.97
CA LEU A 367 -12.03 -2.54 -7.58
C LEU A 367 -12.56 -1.09 -7.71
N LYS A 368 -11.80 -0.18 -8.32
CA LYS A 368 -12.23 1.20 -8.59
C LYS A 368 -13.38 1.23 -9.59
N LEU A 369 -14.36 2.07 -9.30
CA LEU A 369 -15.51 2.35 -10.16
C LEU A 369 -15.33 3.72 -10.80
N GLU A 370 -15.34 3.73 -12.12
CA GLU A 370 -15.30 4.92 -12.96
C GLU A 370 -16.67 5.13 -13.61
N SER A 371 -17.06 6.38 -13.83
CA SER A 371 -18.33 6.73 -14.47
C SER A 371 -18.36 6.27 -15.93
N GLU A 372 -19.41 5.54 -16.31
CA GLU A 372 -19.64 5.04 -17.68
C GLU A 372 -20.10 6.13 -18.66
N CYS A 373 -20.62 7.26 -18.14
CA CYS A 373 -21.14 8.36 -18.95
C CYS A 373 -20.26 9.60 -18.76
N ALA A 374 -19.18 9.68 -19.52
CA ALA A 374 -18.54 10.94 -19.84
C ALA A 374 -19.03 11.39 -21.22
N ALA A 375 -19.45 12.65 -21.35
CA ALA A 375 -19.63 13.23 -22.68
C ALA A 375 -18.32 13.09 -23.48
N PRO A 376 -18.34 12.93 -24.81
CA PRO A 376 -17.12 12.74 -25.59
C PRO A 376 -16.09 13.83 -25.30
N GLY A 377 -14.97 13.47 -24.65
CA GLY A 377 -13.90 14.39 -24.25
C GLY A 377 -13.76 14.66 -22.75
N GLU A 378 -14.70 14.23 -21.91
CA GLU A 378 -14.59 14.35 -20.45
C GLU A 378 -13.86 13.12 -19.86
N LYS A 379 -12.95 13.35 -18.90
CA LYS A 379 -12.23 12.24 -18.24
C LYS A 379 -13.20 11.45 -17.37
N PRO A 380 -13.10 10.11 -17.31
CA PRO A 380 -13.97 9.31 -16.46
C PRO A 380 -13.88 9.77 -15.00
N GLN A 381 -15.03 10.08 -14.41
CA GLN A 381 -15.08 10.55 -13.02
C GLN A 381 -15.01 9.36 -12.06
N PHE A 382 -14.15 9.45 -11.04
CA PHE A 382 -14.01 8.43 -10.02
C PHE A 382 -15.20 8.43 -9.05
N LEU A 383 -16.00 7.36 -9.07
CA LEU A 383 -17.22 7.22 -8.26
C LEU A 383 -16.95 6.62 -6.87
N GLY A 384 -15.94 5.74 -6.76
CA GLY A 384 -15.55 5.10 -5.50
C GLY A 384 -14.96 3.71 -5.73
N VAL A 385 -14.86 2.90 -4.67
CA VAL A 385 -14.34 1.53 -4.73
C VAL A 385 -15.43 0.55 -4.32
N ARG A 386 -15.51 -0.59 -5.01
CA ARG A 386 -16.40 -1.68 -4.63
C ARG A 386 -15.81 -2.46 -3.44
N GLU A 387 -16.40 -2.27 -2.28
CA GLU A 387 -15.99 -2.96 -1.05
C GLU A 387 -16.63 -4.34 -0.95
N ASN A 388 -15.81 -5.40 -0.97
CA ASN A 388 -16.28 -6.78 -0.84
C ASN A 388 -15.27 -7.67 -0.10
N ARG A 389 -15.77 -8.75 0.52
CA ARG A 389 -14.96 -9.78 1.20
C ARG A 389 -14.60 -10.95 0.29
N LEU A 390 -15.46 -11.20 -0.70
CA LEU A 390 -15.41 -12.38 -1.54
C LEU A 390 -14.10 -12.46 -2.34
N THR A 391 -13.63 -11.34 -2.89
CA THR A 391 -12.37 -11.27 -3.63
C THR A 391 -11.21 -11.78 -2.76
N HIS A 392 -11.03 -11.21 -1.57
CA HIS A 392 -9.99 -11.58 -0.62
C HIS A 392 -10.03 -13.08 -0.29
N ILE A 393 -11.20 -13.60 0.11
CA ILE A 393 -11.35 -15.01 0.51
C ILE A 393 -11.02 -15.95 -0.67
N ILE A 394 -11.50 -15.64 -1.88
CA ILE A 394 -11.23 -16.47 -3.05
C ILE A 394 -9.75 -16.41 -3.44
N ILE A 395 -9.13 -15.23 -3.41
CA ILE A 395 -7.69 -15.07 -3.71
C ILE A 395 -6.85 -16.00 -2.83
N PHE A 396 -7.05 -15.98 -1.51
CA PHE A 396 -6.27 -16.82 -0.60
C PHE A 396 -6.69 -18.29 -0.60
N GLY A 397 -7.96 -18.58 -0.89
CA GLY A 397 -8.40 -19.95 -1.19
C GLY A 397 -7.68 -20.52 -2.42
N LEU A 398 -7.54 -19.73 -3.48
CA LEU A 398 -6.79 -20.11 -4.68
C LEU A 398 -5.29 -20.25 -4.40
N ILE A 399 -4.69 -19.38 -3.58
CA ILE A 399 -3.27 -19.51 -3.15
C ILE A 399 -3.04 -20.83 -2.42
N GLY A 400 -3.95 -21.22 -1.53
CA GLY A 400 -3.88 -22.54 -0.88
C GLY A 400 -4.02 -23.69 -1.87
N LEU A 401 -4.88 -23.55 -2.87
CA LEU A 401 -5.03 -24.53 -3.94
C LEU A 401 -3.78 -24.60 -4.84
N SER A 402 -3.00 -23.52 -4.95
CA SER A 402 -1.73 -23.49 -5.69
C SER A 402 -0.69 -24.46 -5.15
N VAL A 403 -0.85 -24.99 -3.94
CA VAL A 403 0.00 -26.08 -3.42
C VAL A 403 -0.10 -27.34 -4.30
N ILE A 404 -1.21 -27.57 -5.00
CA ILE A 404 -1.31 -28.67 -5.97
C ILE A 404 -0.34 -28.45 -7.16
N MET A 405 0.00 -27.19 -7.47
CA MET A 405 0.95 -26.82 -8.51
C MET A 405 2.43 -26.88 -8.05
N THR A 406 2.71 -27.42 -6.87
CA THR A 406 4.07 -27.61 -6.34
C THR A 406 5.06 -28.27 -7.30
N PRO A 407 4.70 -29.29 -8.12
CA PRO A 407 5.61 -29.87 -9.11
C PRO A 407 6.11 -28.88 -10.17
N ILE A 408 5.31 -27.84 -10.46
CA ILE A 408 5.67 -26.77 -11.39
C ILE A 408 6.55 -25.74 -10.65
N LEU A 409 6.21 -25.40 -9.41
CA LEU A 409 6.95 -24.43 -8.59
C LEU A 409 8.41 -24.87 -8.33
N ARG A 410 8.67 -26.16 -8.14
CA ARG A 410 10.03 -26.72 -7.97
C ARG A 410 10.95 -26.48 -9.18
N LYS A 411 10.39 -26.17 -10.36
CA LYS A 411 11.19 -25.91 -11.57
C LYS A 411 11.68 -24.46 -11.65
N ILE A 412 11.24 -23.58 -10.75
CA ILE A 412 11.61 -22.16 -10.77
C ILE A 412 13.01 -22.00 -10.16
N PRO A 413 13.96 -21.37 -10.87
CA PRO A 413 15.30 -21.11 -10.36
C PRO A 413 15.32 -19.89 -9.42
N MET A 414 16.14 -19.95 -8.36
CA MET A 414 16.29 -18.88 -7.36
C MET A 414 16.75 -17.53 -7.96
N PRO A 415 17.68 -17.47 -8.93
CA PRO A 415 18.04 -16.21 -9.61
C PRO A 415 16.87 -15.45 -10.22
N VAL A 416 15.83 -16.17 -10.69
CA VAL A 416 14.61 -15.54 -11.22
C VAL A 416 13.81 -14.88 -10.10
N LEU A 417 13.72 -15.53 -8.94
CA LEU A 417 13.05 -14.97 -7.75
C LEU A 417 13.77 -13.72 -7.24
N PHE A 418 15.11 -13.71 -7.19
CA PHE A 418 15.88 -12.51 -6.85
C PHE A 418 15.64 -11.35 -7.82
N GLY A 419 15.57 -11.65 -9.13
CA GLY A 419 15.27 -10.66 -10.15
C GLY A 419 13.88 -10.03 -10.02
N VAL A 420 12.90 -10.87 -9.71
CA VAL A 420 11.53 -10.43 -9.42
C VAL A 420 11.49 -9.61 -8.12
N PHE A 421 12.19 -10.04 -7.08
CA PHE A 421 12.31 -9.30 -5.83
C PHE A 421 12.86 -7.89 -6.05
N LEU A 422 13.96 -7.75 -6.82
CA LEU A 422 14.52 -6.43 -7.10
C LEU A 422 13.57 -5.57 -7.94
N TYR A 423 12.89 -6.17 -8.92
CA TYR A 423 11.88 -5.46 -9.71
C TYR A 423 10.73 -4.94 -8.83
N MET A 424 10.22 -5.76 -7.90
CA MET A 424 9.18 -5.34 -6.96
C MET A 424 9.67 -4.18 -6.06
N GLY A 425 10.93 -4.23 -5.61
CA GLY A 425 11.55 -3.14 -4.87
C GLY A 425 11.58 -1.82 -5.65
N ILE A 426 12.02 -1.85 -6.91
CA ILE A 426 12.07 -0.65 -7.78
C ILE A 426 10.67 -0.14 -8.11
N ALA A 427 9.72 -1.05 -8.39
CA ALA A 427 8.35 -0.68 -8.71
C ALA A 427 7.65 0.01 -7.52
N ALA A 428 7.95 -0.42 -6.28
CA ALA A 428 7.41 0.19 -5.07
C ALA A 428 7.91 1.62 -4.82
N LEU A 429 9.06 2.02 -5.39
CA LEU A 429 9.58 3.39 -5.30
C LEU A 429 8.77 4.38 -6.14
N LYS A 430 8.08 3.92 -7.20
CA LYS A 430 7.29 4.79 -8.08
C LYS A 430 6.00 5.22 -7.37
N GLY A 431 5.78 6.53 -7.29
CA GLY A 431 4.60 7.13 -6.66
C GLY A 431 4.80 7.51 -5.18
N ILE A 432 5.99 7.27 -4.62
CA ILE A 432 6.37 7.81 -3.31
C ILE A 432 6.85 9.25 -3.50
N GLN A 433 6.13 10.22 -2.94
CA GLN A 433 6.48 11.64 -3.03
C GLN A 433 7.92 11.94 -2.57
N LEU A 434 8.39 11.24 -1.53
CA LEU A 434 9.77 11.37 -1.05
C LEU A 434 10.79 10.99 -2.15
N PHE A 435 10.57 9.89 -2.85
CA PHE A 435 11.46 9.44 -3.90
C PHE A 435 11.42 10.38 -5.11
N ASP A 436 10.22 10.85 -5.49
CA ASP A 436 10.06 11.87 -6.53
C ASP A 436 10.82 13.16 -6.16
N ARG A 437 10.75 13.60 -4.90
CA ARG A 437 11.51 14.77 -4.40
C ARG A 437 13.02 14.57 -4.44
N ILE A 438 13.50 13.36 -4.11
CA ILE A 438 14.91 13.02 -4.22
C ILE A 438 15.35 13.07 -5.69
N LEU A 439 14.56 12.53 -6.62
CA LEU A 439 14.85 12.59 -8.06
C LEU A 439 14.88 14.03 -8.58
N ILE A 440 13.97 14.88 -8.11
CA ILE A 440 13.91 16.30 -8.47
C ILE A 440 15.18 17.06 -8.02
N MET A 441 15.79 16.69 -6.88
CA MET A 441 17.04 17.28 -6.42
C MET A 441 18.20 17.08 -7.41
N PHE A 442 18.17 15.97 -8.15
CA PHE A 442 19.17 15.66 -9.19
C PHE A 442 18.72 16.08 -10.60
N MET A 443 17.52 16.63 -10.75
CA MET A 443 16.96 17.04 -12.04
C MET A 443 17.28 18.51 -12.33
N PRO A 444 17.82 18.85 -13.51
CA PRO A 444 18.03 20.25 -13.89
C PRO A 444 16.70 21.01 -13.92
N ILE A 445 16.71 22.27 -13.50
CA ILE A 445 15.51 23.14 -13.37
C ILE A 445 14.65 23.13 -14.64
N LYS A 446 15.29 23.08 -15.82
CA LYS A 446 14.61 23.05 -17.14
C LYS A 446 13.69 21.85 -17.34
N TYR A 447 13.94 20.73 -16.68
CA TYR A 447 13.19 19.48 -16.83
C TYR A 447 12.27 19.18 -15.65
N GLN A 448 12.24 20.04 -14.62
CA GLN A 448 11.42 19.81 -13.44
C GLN A 448 9.92 19.81 -13.79
N PRO A 449 9.16 18.77 -13.39
CA PRO A 449 7.72 18.73 -13.63
C PRO A 449 7.00 19.76 -12.77
N ASP A 450 5.81 20.17 -13.19
CA ASP A 450 5.02 21.19 -12.51
C ASP A 450 4.22 20.57 -11.34
N TYR A 451 4.91 20.24 -10.24
CA TYR A 451 4.30 19.69 -9.03
C TYR A 451 3.78 20.80 -8.10
N SER A 452 2.66 20.54 -7.40
CA SER A 452 2.03 21.48 -6.46
C SER A 452 2.97 21.95 -5.34
N PHE A 453 3.83 21.06 -4.83
CA PHE A 453 4.80 21.39 -3.79
C PHE A 453 6.00 22.21 -4.31
N LEU A 454 6.31 22.15 -5.60
CA LEU A 454 7.33 23.01 -6.21
C LEU A 454 6.82 24.45 -6.29
N ARG A 455 5.53 24.65 -6.65
CA ARG A 455 4.91 25.98 -6.73
C ARG A 455 4.91 26.77 -5.41
N GLN A 456 4.89 26.08 -4.27
CA GLN A 456 4.96 26.71 -2.95
C GLN A 456 6.38 27.13 -2.55
N GLY A 457 7.41 26.39 -3.00
CA GLY A 457 8.81 26.66 -2.68
C GLY A 457 9.47 27.76 -3.53
N THR A 458 9.05 27.94 -4.79
CA THR A 458 9.68 28.89 -5.72
C THR A 458 9.34 30.37 -5.46
N ARG A 459 8.42 30.68 -4.53
CA ARG A 459 8.12 32.07 -4.13
C ARG A 459 9.11 32.67 -3.12
N LEU A 460 10.17 31.94 -2.77
CA LEU A 460 11.18 32.36 -1.77
C LEU A 460 12.50 32.89 -2.36
N TYR A 461 12.54 33.20 -3.67
CA TYR A 461 13.68 33.88 -4.29
C TYR A 461 13.25 35.16 -5.00
#